data_AF-A0A1E4LF99-F1
#
_entry.id   AF-A0A1E4LF99-F1
#
_cell.length_a   1.000
_cell.length_b   1.000
_cell.length_c   1.000
_cell.angle_alpha   90.00
_cell.angle_beta   90.00
_cell.angle_gamma   90.00
#
_symmetry.space_group_name_H-M   'P 1'
#
loop_
_entity.id
_entity.type
_entity.pdbx_description
1 polymer ?
#
loop_
_entity_poly.entity_id
_entity_poly.type
_entity_poly.pdbx_seq_one_letter_code
_entity_poly.pdbx_strand_id
1 'polypeptide(L)'
;MEPRSMIPRRLSLKGFGTALAVAGFAGAAATSPANASPSAPLVPAGAKTLDALTTQLAALPRRRDFKTAPMILDNRDQWDAEALDAVLHYAGGPKQAWDNTELHGPWLSVMRNSMNAQIWSFRHPDFLCVSATHGSAQLALYDEAMWEKYDLAKLVGHGVVTNYYAQATPASGMDPADYENPKGPFSASANSIVGLQRRGVVFLACHNAVWDLAGRLIASGANPDHLSAPALCADLSNHLVAGVVLTPGAVGTLVELASAGFAYAR
;
A
#
# COMPACT_ATOMS: atom_id res chain seq x y z
N MET A 1 -34.83 -54.37 -40.55
CA MET A 1 -36.06 -54.89 -39.93
C MET A 1 -35.62 -55.65 -38.69
N GLU A 2 -36.03 -55.15 -37.52
CA GLU A 2 -35.73 -55.60 -36.15
C GLU A 2 -36.11 -57.09 -35.91
N PRO A 3 -35.69 -57.78 -34.81
CA PRO A 3 -35.96 -57.29 -33.45
C PRO A 3 -34.92 -57.52 -32.34
N ARG A 4 -35.10 -56.63 -31.36
CA ARG A 4 -34.66 -56.59 -29.96
C ARG A 4 -34.85 -57.90 -29.18
N SER A 5 -33.97 -58.13 -28.20
CA SER A 5 -34.26 -58.92 -26.99
C SER A 5 -33.39 -58.37 -25.84
N MET A 6 -33.96 -57.52 -24.97
CA MET A 6 -34.52 -57.85 -23.65
C MET A 6 -33.48 -58.23 -22.56
N ILE A 7 -33.04 -57.20 -21.82
CA ILE A 7 -32.71 -57.20 -20.37
C ILE A 7 -34.04 -57.52 -19.59
N PRO A 8 -34.18 -57.96 -18.30
CA PRO A 8 -33.25 -58.05 -17.13
C PRO A 8 -33.45 -59.25 -16.15
N ARG A 9 -32.66 -59.27 -15.05
CA ARG A 9 -33.10 -59.31 -13.62
C ARG A 9 -32.24 -60.21 -12.71
N ARG A 10 -31.26 -59.59 -12.06
CA ARG A 10 -30.76 -59.89 -10.69
C ARG A 10 -30.25 -58.54 -10.16
N LEU A 11 -30.42 -58.11 -8.91
CA LEU A 11 -31.05 -58.65 -7.72
C LEU A 11 -31.31 -57.44 -6.80
N SER A 12 -32.46 -57.44 -6.12
CA SER A 12 -32.69 -56.95 -4.75
C SER A 12 -32.19 -55.55 -4.34
N LEU A 13 -33.12 -54.59 -4.33
CA LEU A 13 -33.05 -53.37 -3.52
C LEU A 13 -33.73 -53.63 -2.15
N LYS A 14 -32.94 -53.63 -1.08
CA LYS A 14 -33.32 -53.31 0.31
C LYS A 14 -32.19 -52.39 0.77
N GLY A 15 -32.33 -51.08 0.79
CA GLY A 15 -33.30 -50.34 1.58
C GLY A 15 -32.56 -49.89 2.84
N PHE A 16 -32.22 -48.61 2.93
CA PHE A 16 -32.36 -47.72 4.09
C PHE A 16 -31.83 -46.36 3.69
N GLY A 17 -32.72 -45.36 3.76
CA GLY A 17 -32.42 -43.99 3.39
C GLY A 17 -31.55 -43.31 4.43
N THR A 18 -30.67 -42.46 3.93
CA THR A 18 -30.06 -41.36 4.68
C THR A 18 -30.11 -40.11 3.80
N ALA A 19 -30.44 -39.00 4.45
CA ALA A 19 -30.88 -37.75 3.87
C ALA A 19 -29.91 -37.16 2.83
N LEU A 20 -30.48 -36.57 1.77
CA LEU A 20 -29.77 -35.62 0.92
C LEU A 20 -29.40 -34.38 1.76
N ALA A 21 -28.13 -34.31 2.18
CA ALA A 21 -27.51 -33.01 2.41
C ALA A 21 -27.04 -32.49 1.06
N VAL A 22 -27.68 -31.43 0.58
CA VAL A 22 -27.23 -30.65 -0.57
C VAL A 22 -25.85 -30.11 -0.22
N ALA A 23 -24.81 -30.67 -0.83
CA ALA A 23 -23.48 -30.09 -0.82
C ALA A 23 -23.55 -28.79 -1.63
N GLY A 24 -23.94 -27.71 -0.95
CA GLY A 24 -23.69 -26.37 -1.45
C GLY A 24 -22.19 -26.21 -1.59
N PHE A 25 -21.75 -25.90 -2.81
CA PHE A 25 -20.46 -25.30 -3.06
C PHE A 25 -20.42 -23.97 -2.29
N ALA A 26 -20.03 -24.04 -1.02
CA ALA A 26 -19.46 -22.90 -0.35
C ALA A 26 -18.14 -22.64 -1.08
N GLY A 27 -18.21 -21.79 -2.11
CA GLY A 27 -17.04 -21.18 -2.68
C GLY A 27 -16.19 -20.69 -1.51
N ALA A 28 -14.93 -21.10 -1.51
CA ALA A 28 -13.91 -20.43 -0.73
C ALA A 28 -14.03 -18.96 -1.13
N ALA A 29 -14.74 -18.17 -0.32
CA ALA A 29 -14.63 -16.74 -0.34
C ALA A 29 -13.14 -16.51 -0.17
N ALA A 30 -12.49 -16.04 -1.24
CA ALA A 30 -11.16 -15.50 -1.17
C ALA A 30 -11.20 -14.54 0.02
N THR A 31 -10.55 -14.92 1.11
CA THR A 31 -10.21 -13.99 2.15
C THR A 31 -9.27 -13.01 1.48
N SER A 32 -9.83 -11.92 0.93
CA SER A 32 -9.05 -10.76 0.56
C SER A 32 -8.15 -10.46 1.76
N PRO A 33 -6.83 -10.35 1.60
CA PRO A 33 -5.96 -9.89 2.67
C PRO A 33 -6.15 -8.37 2.83
N ALA A 34 -7.39 -7.92 2.94
CA ALA A 34 -7.70 -6.61 3.48
C ALA A 34 -7.54 -6.76 5.00
N ASN A 35 -6.53 -6.07 5.55
CA ASN A 35 -6.18 -6.00 6.97
C ASN A 35 -5.39 -7.20 7.52
N ALA A 36 -4.17 -7.40 7.03
CA ALA A 36 -3.15 -7.95 7.91
C ALA A 36 -2.91 -6.95 9.05
N SER A 37 -3.10 -7.37 10.30
CA SER A 37 -2.75 -6.58 11.49
C SER A 37 -1.31 -6.05 11.35
N PRO A 38 -1.02 -4.80 11.76
CA PRO A 38 0.32 -4.26 11.62
C PRO A 38 1.30 -5.11 12.43
N SER A 39 2.20 -5.80 11.73
CA SER A 39 3.35 -6.48 12.33
C SER A 39 4.13 -5.50 13.21
N ALA A 40 4.74 -6.00 14.29
CA ALA A 40 5.43 -5.17 15.28
C ALA A 40 6.35 -4.11 14.62
N PRO A 41 6.32 -2.86 15.11
CA PRO A 41 7.23 -1.81 14.66
C PRO A 41 8.70 -2.26 14.77
N LEU A 42 9.49 -1.81 13.82
CA LEU A 42 10.95 -1.98 13.70
C LEU A 42 11.67 -0.65 13.93
N VAL A 43 11.02 0.25 14.68
CA VAL A 43 11.57 1.53 15.09
C VAL A 43 12.75 1.28 16.04
N PRO A 44 13.90 1.97 15.90
CA PRO A 44 15.08 1.70 16.70
C PRO A 44 14.86 1.92 18.20
N ALA A 45 15.58 1.17 19.03
CA ALA A 45 15.62 1.44 20.46
C ALA A 45 16.07 2.89 20.72
N GLY A 46 15.33 3.62 21.56
CA GLY A 46 15.60 5.01 21.90
C GLY A 46 14.94 6.06 21.01
N ALA A 47 14.24 5.67 19.94
CA ALA A 47 13.55 6.57 19.02
C ALA A 47 12.19 7.04 19.57
N LYS A 48 12.20 7.87 20.61
CA LYS A 48 11.00 8.26 21.37
C LYS A 48 10.00 9.06 20.54
N THR A 49 10.49 10.02 19.77
CA THR A 49 9.62 10.89 18.96
C THR A 49 9.10 10.15 17.74
N LEU A 50 9.92 9.30 17.11
CA LEU A 50 9.49 8.49 15.96
C LEU A 50 8.42 7.46 16.36
N ASP A 51 8.57 6.82 17.53
CA ASP A 51 7.57 5.91 18.08
C ASP A 51 6.24 6.64 18.39
N ALA A 52 6.33 7.84 18.97
CA ALA A 52 5.16 8.69 19.21
C ALA A 52 4.46 9.10 17.90
N LEU A 53 5.20 9.51 16.87
CA LEU A 53 4.65 9.82 15.55
C LEU A 53 3.99 8.58 14.91
N THR A 54 4.65 7.43 14.97
CA THR A 54 4.13 6.17 14.40
C THR A 54 2.82 5.77 15.07
N THR A 55 2.76 5.88 16.40
CA THR A 55 1.54 5.62 17.19
C THR A 55 0.43 6.62 16.84
N GLN A 56 0.76 7.91 16.76
CA GLN A 56 -0.19 8.95 16.39
C GLN A 56 -0.77 8.71 14.99
N LEU A 57 0.09 8.43 13.99
CA LEU A 57 -0.33 8.18 12.62
C LEU A 57 -1.20 6.92 12.49
N ALA A 58 -0.99 5.91 13.33
CA ALA A 58 -1.84 4.72 13.36
C ALA A 58 -3.23 4.98 13.98
N ALA A 59 -3.31 5.94 14.91
CA ALA A 59 -4.56 6.31 15.57
C ALA A 59 -5.39 7.34 14.79
N LEU A 60 -4.76 8.15 13.94
CA LEU A 60 -5.44 9.17 13.15
C LEU A 60 -6.38 8.53 12.11
N PRO A 61 -7.62 9.04 11.99
CA PRO A 61 -8.56 8.55 11.00
C PRO A 61 -8.00 8.78 9.60
N ARG A 62 -8.07 7.74 8.75
CA ARG A 62 -7.76 7.87 7.33
C ARG A 62 -9.04 8.12 6.58
N ARG A 63 -9.10 9.20 5.80
CA ARG A 63 -10.28 9.52 4.99
C ARG A 63 -10.26 8.59 3.78
N ARG A 64 -11.09 7.54 3.82
CA ARG A 64 -11.13 6.46 2.81
C ARG A 64 -12.57 6.16 2.39
N ASP A 65 -13.45 7.15 2.49
CA ASP A 65 -14.86 7.05 2.19
C ASP A 65 -15.35 8.12 1.18
N PHE A 66 -14.41 8.77 0.47
CA PHE A 66 -14.72 9.77 -0.53
C PHE A 66 -15.68 9.20 -1.58
N LYS A 67 -16.74 9.95 -1.91
CA LYS A 67 -17.64 9.62 -3.01
C LYS A 67 -17.19 10.25 -4.33
N THR A 68 -16.66 11.45 -4.23
CA THR A 68 -16.05 12.21 -5.32
C THR A 68 -14.92 13.04 -4.73
N ALA A 69 -13.85 13.24 -5.50
CA ALA A 69 -12.81 14.21 -5.18
C ALA A 69 -12.79 15.30 -6.27
N PRO A 70 -12.50 16.56 -5.93
CA PRO A 70 -12.28 17.59 -6.95
C PRO A 70 -10.87 17.47 -7.55
N MET A 71 -10.65 18.06 -8.73
CA MET A 71 -9.32 18.12 -9.33
C MET A 71 -8.34 18.91 -8.47
N ILE A 72 -8.76 20.08 -8.02
CA ILE A 72 -7.98 20.97 -7.17
C ILE A 72 -8.53 20.87 -5.75
N LEU A 73 -7.67 20.56 -4.79
CA LEU A 73 -8.03 20.55 -3.38
C LEU A 73 -7.82 21.93 -2.78
N ASP A 74 -8.85 22.45 -2.15
CA ASP A 74 -8.91 23.77 -1.53
C ASP A 74 -9.39 23.72 -0.07
N ASN A 75 -9.83 22.55 0.40
CA ASN A 75 -10.33 22.35 1.75
C ASN A 75 -9.67 21.15 2.43
N ARG A 76 -9.25 21.32 3.69
CA ARG A 76 -8.49 20.34 4.48
C ARG A 76 -9.20 19.00 4.68
N ASP A 77 -10.49 18.93 4.45
CA ASP A 77 -11.29 17.71 4.54
C ASP A 77 -11.18 16.82 3.29
N GLN A 78 -10.47 17.27 2.25
CA GLN A 78 -10.28 16.57 0.97
C GLN A 78 -8.99 15.74 0.90
N TRP A 79 -8.15 15.75 1.93
CA TRP A 79 -6.94 14.91 2.05
C TRP A 79 -6.70 14.49 3.50
N ASP A 80 -5.62 13.73 3.77
CA ASP A 80 -5.26 13.30 5.13
C ASP A 80 -4.58 14.44 5.92
N ALA A 81 -5.27 15.56 6.10
CA ALA A 81 -4.67 16.79 6.62
C ALA A 81 -4.08 16.66 8.04
N GLU A 82 -4.76 15.97 8.95
CA GLU A 82 -4.26 15.75 10.31
C GLU A 82 -2.98 14.89 10.34
N ALA A 83 -2.91 13.89 9.45
CA ALA A 83 -1.74 13.04 9.34
C ALA A 83 -0.57 13.79 8.69
N LEU A 84 -0.83 14.61 7.67
CA LEU A 84 0.18 15.47 7.07
C LEU A 84 0.69 16.52 8.08
N ASP A 85 -0.19 17.14 8.85
CA ASP A 85 0.20 18.07 9.91
C ASP A 85 1.10 17.39 10.95
N ALA A 86 0.80 16.15 11.37
CA ALA A 86 1.65 15.42 12.30
C ALA A 86 3.08 15.19 11.75
N VAL A 87 3.19 14.93 10.44
CA VAL A 87 4.49 14.81 9.76
C VAL A 87 5.23 16.15 9.71
N LEU A 88 4.55 17.24 9.33
CA LEU A 88 5.14 18.57 9.23
C LEU A 88 5.59 19.11 10.59
N HIS A 89 4.84 18.82 11.65
CA HIS A 89 5.16 19.24 13.03
C HIS A 89 6.05 18.24 13.78
N TYR A 90 6.62 17.24 13.11
CA TYR A 90 7.50 16.28 13.75
C TYR A 90 8.71 16.99 14.40
N ALA A 91 8.80 16.85 15.73
CA ALA A 91 9.78 17.53 16.57
C ALA A 91 11.14 16.80 16.64
N GLY A 92 11.18 15.52 16.24
CA GLY A 92 12.43 14.75 16.17
C GLY A 92 13.29 15.14 14.97
N GLY A 93 14.43 14.47 14.83
CA GLY A 93 15.30 14.66 13.68
C GLY A 93 16.55 13.78 13.69
N PRO A 94 17.36 13.83 12.61
CA PRO A 94 17.16 14.61 11.37
C PRO A 94 15.97 14.16 10.53
N LYS A 95 15.60 14.96 9.52
CA LYS A 95 14.43 14.75 8.67
C LYS A 95 14.83 14.76 7.20
N GLN A 96 14.35 13.80 6.41
CA GLN A 96 14.63 13.72 4.98
C GLN A 96 13.37 13.41 4.16
N ALA A 97 13.14 14.15 3.09
CA ALA A 97 12.05 13.95 2.14
C ALA A 97 12.62 13.50 0.78
N TRP A 98 12.10 12.38 0.28
CA TRP A 98 12.47 11.81 -1.01
C TRP A 98 11.41 12.10 -2.08
N ASP A 99 11.81 12.74 -3.17
CA ASP A 99 11.00 12.97 -4.37
C ASP A 99 11.01 11.73 -5.28
N ASN A 100 10.02 10.85 -5.11
CA ASN A 100 9.99 9.55 -5.78
C ASN A 100 9.03 9.58 -6.97
N THR A 101 9.58 9.52 -8.19
CA THR A 101 8.81 9.73 -9.44
C THR A 101 8.65 8.49 -10.33
N GLU A 102 9.55 7.52 -10.19
CA GLU A 102 9.66 6.36 -11.08
C GLU A 102 9.42 5.05 -10.33
N LEU A 103 8.43 4.25 -10.78
CA LEU A 103 8.07 2.98 -10.13
C LEU A 103 9.27 2.04 -9.95
N HIS A 104 10.03 1.84 -11.02
CA HIS A 104 11.21 0.97 -11.04
C HIS A 104 12.49 1.67 -10.58
N GLY A 105 12.39 2.91 -10.09
CA GLY A 105 13.51 3.65 -9.54
C GLY A 105 14.05 3.01 -8.25
N PRO A 106 15.24 3.43 -7.80
CA PRO A 106 15.91 2.82 -6.65
C PRO A 106 15.34 3.25 -5.28
N TRP A 107 14.24 4.01 -5.25
CA TRP A 107 13.74 4.77 -4.11
C TRP A 107 13.63 3.97 -2.81
N LEU A 108 12.99 2.80 -2.82
CA LEU A 108 12.91 1.93 -1.63
C LEU A 108 14.29 1.58 -1.08
N SER A 109 15.25 1.29 -1.97
CA SER A 109 16.59 0.89 -1.59
C SER A 109 17.40 2.06 -1.02
N VAL A 110 17.32 3.24 -1.64
CA VAL A 110 18.09 4.41 -1.19
C VAL A 110 17.51 5.02 0.09
N MET A 111 16.19 5.00 0.26
CA MET A 111 15.53 5.36 1.52
C MET A 111 15.99 4.43 2.64
N ARG A 112 15.95 3.10 2.41
CA ARG A 112 16.46 2.10 3.34
C ARG A 112 17.93 2.35 3.72
N ASN A 113 18.78 2.63 2.73
CA ASN A 113 20.20 2.91 2.96
C ASN A 113 20.41 4.17 3.80
N SER A 114 19.65 5.25 3.52
CA SER A 114 19.71 6.49 4.29
C SER A 114 19.35 6.23 5.75
N MET A 115 18.24 5.52 6.00
CA MET A 115 17.86 5.14 7.36
C MET A 115 18.95 4.35 8.06
N ASN A 116 19.57 3.37 7.37
CA ASN A 116 20.62 2.58 7.99
C ASN A 116 21.80 3.46 8.46
N ALA A 117 22.27 4.36 7.61
CA ALA A 117 23.37 5.26 7.97
C ALA A 117 22.97 6.22 9.11
N GLN A 118 21.79 6.82 9.03
CA GLN A 118 21.30 7.78 10.04
C GLN A 118 21.15 7.13 11.42
N ILE A 119 20.53 5.96 11.48
CA ILE A 119 20.25 5.27 12.73
C ILE A 119 21.53 4.72 13.36
N TRP A 120 22.31 3.93 12.62
CA TRP A 120 23.44 3.20 13.22
C TRP A 120 24.75 3.95 13.17
N SER A 121 25.09 4.59 12.04
CA SER A 121 26.39 5.28 11.90
C SER A 121 26.36 6.65 12.57
N PHE A 122 25.31 7.43 12.32
CA PHE A 122 25.17 8.78 12.86
C PHE A 122 24.43 8.86 14.20
N ARG A 123 23.92 7.72 14.71
CA ARG A 123 23.24 7.62 16.02
C ARG A 123 22.03 8.54 16.13
N HIS A 124 21.24 8.62 15.06
CA HIS A 124 19.97 9.36 15.02
C HIS A 124 18.79 8.38 15.07
N PRO A 125 18.41 7.87 16.26
CA PRO A 125 17.32 6.91 16.37
C PRO A 125 15.97 7.50 15.93
N ASP A 126 15.78 8.81 16.11
CA ASP A 126 14.59 9.57 15.74
C ASP A 126 14.62 10.11 14.29
N PHE A 127 15.49 9.59 13.42
CA PHE A 127 15.53 9.99 12.02
C PHE A 127 14.20 9.68 11.31
N LEU A 128 13.57 10.71 10.74
CA LEU A 128 12.34 10.56 9.96
C LEU A 128 12.65 10.65 8.47
N CYS A 129 12.30 9.59 7.75
CA CYS A 129 12.35 9.52 6.30
C CYS A 129 10.92 9.54 5.75
N VAL A 130 10.63 10.43 4.81
CA VAL A 130 9.33 10.51 4.14
C VAL A 130 9.48 10.36 2.64
N SER A 131 8.49 9.73 2.01
CA SER A 131 8.42 9.54 0.56
C SER A 131 7.35 10.45 -0.01
N ALA A 132 7.72 11.53 -0.68
CA ALA A 132 6.82 12.29 -1.54
C ALA A 132 6.70 11.56 -2.88
N THR A 133 5.75 10.63 -2.97
CA THR A 133 5.61 9.75 -4.13
C THR A 133 4.63 10.33 -5.13
N HIS A 134 5.01 10.39 -6.40
CA HIS A 134 4.13 10.75 -7.51
C HIS A 134 4.63 10.14 -8.83
N GLY A 135 4.12 10.61 -9.97
CA GLY A 135 4.46 10.02 -11.26
C GLY A 135 4.06 8.54 -11.34
N SER A 136 4.90 7.70 -11.96
CA SER A 136 4.63 6.27 -12.03
C SER A 136 4.87 5.56 -10.69
N ALA A 137 5.71 6.11 -9.81
CA ALA A 137 5.95 5.54 -8.49
C ALA A 137 4.69 5.49 -7.61
N GLN A 138 3.73 6.39 -7.82
CA GLN A 138 2.44 6.38 -7.11
C GLN A 138 1.71 5.05 -7.28
N LEU A 139 1.89 4.33 -8.40
CA LEU A 139 1.24 3.05 -8.63
C LEU A 139 1.57 2.02 -7.54
N ALA A 140 2.75 2.11 -6.92
CA ALA A 140 3.14 1.26 -5.79
C ALA A 140 2.32 1.54 -4.52
N LEU A 141 1.72 2.72 -4.38
CA LEU A 141 0.99 3.13 -3.17
C LEU A 141 -0.47 2.67 -3.13
N TYR A 142 -1.02 2.11 -4.22
CA TYR A 142 -2.37 1.55 -4.21
C TYR A 142 -2.38 0.14 -3.64
N ASP A 143 -3.49 -0.27 -3.03
CA ASP A 143 -3.66 -1.65 -2.61
C ASP A 143 -3.81 -2.60 -3.81
N GLU A 144 -3.77 -3.91 -3.54
CA GLU A 144 -3.89 -4.93 -4.59
C GLU A 144 -5.26 -4.89 -5.28
N ALA A 145 -6.32 -4.46 -4.57
CA ALA A 145 -7.66 -4.39 -5.13
C ALA A 145 -7.74 -3.40 -6.31
N MET A 146 -7.02 -2.27 -6.23
CA MET A 146 -6.95 -1.33 -7.37
C MET A 146 -6.09 -1.85 -8.51
N TRP A 147 -5.01 -2.58 -8.19
CA TRP A 147 -4.19 -3.23 -9.21
C TRP A 147 -5.01 -4.23 -10.02
N GLU A 148 -5.84 -5.04 -9.36
CA GLU A 148 -6.75 -5.98 -10.01
C GLU A 148 -7.88 -5.26 -10.76
N LYS A 149 -8.60 -4.36 -10.07
CA LYS A 149 -9.78 -3.69 -10.61
C LYS A 149 -9.49 -2.86 -11.86
N TYR A 150 -8.40 -2.10 -11.83
CA TYR A 150 -8.01 -1.18 -12.91
C TYR A 150 -6.90 -1.71 -13.81
N ASP A 151 -6.49 -2.97 -13.60
CA ASP A 151 -5.45 -3.65 -14.38
C ASP A 151 -4.15 -2.81 -14.47
N LEU A 152 -3.73 -2.26 -13.33
CA LEU A 152 -2.61 -1.32 -13.25
C LEU A 152 -1.29 -1.98 -13.72
N ALA A 153 -1.21 -3.31 -13.68
CA ALA A 153 -0.13 -4.10 -14.27
C ALA A 153 0.15 -3.74 -15.75
N LYS A 154 -0.89 -3.43 -16.54
CA LYS A 154 -0.73 -3.02 -17.94
C LYS A 154 -0.10 -1.65 -18.11
N LEU A 155 -0.17 -0.79 -17.09
CA LEU A 155 0.41 0.56 -17.13
C LEU A 155 1.90 0.57 -16.78
N VAL A 156 2.37 -0.43 -16.04
CA VAL A 156 3.75 -0.49 -15.53
C VAL A 156 4.69 -1.27 -16.44
N GLY A 157 4.19 -2.26 -17.17
CA GLY A 157 5.00 -3.12 -18.03
C GLY A 157 5.97 -4.02 -17.23
N HIS A 158 7.10 -4.38 -17.84
CA HIS A 158 8.18 -5.16 -17.20
C HIS A 158 7.78 -6.51 -16.56
N GLY A 159 6.66 -7.10 -16.98
CA GLY A 159 6.18 -8.39 -16.45
C GLY A 159 5.70 -8.32 -14.99
N VAL A 160 5.48 -7.12 -14.45
CA VAL A 160 4.90 -6.95 -13.11
C VAL A 160 3.40 -7.24 -13.20
N VAL A 161 2.95 -8.21 -12.42
CA VAL A 161 1.55 -8.68 -12.43
C VAL A 161 0.80 -8.36 -11.14
N THR A 162 1.51 -8.01 -10.07
CA THR A 162 0.96 -7.70 -8.73
C THR A 162 1.74 -6.55 -8.10
N ASN A 163 1.17 -5.89 -7.09
CA ASN A 163 1.85 -4.82 -6.38
C ASN A 163 2.81 -5.34 -5.30
N TYR A 164 3.86 -6.06 -5.69
CA TYR A 164 4.84 -6.58 -4.73
C TYR A 164 5.57 -5.46 -3.95
N TYR A 165 5.57 -4.22 -4.42
CA TYR A 165 6.14 -3.08 -3.69
C TYR A 165 5.40 -2.80 -2.37
N ALA A 166 4.09 -3.03 -2.35
CA ALA A 166 3.23 -2.82 -1.19
C ALA A 166 3.28 -3.99 -0.17
N GLN A 167 3.86 -5.13 -0.53
CA GLN A 167 3.76 -6.34 0.27
C GLN A 167 4.91 -6.45 1.27
N ALA A 168 4.59 -6.88 2.50
CA ALA A 168 5.62 -7.26 3.46
C ALA A 168 6.42 -8.46 2.92
N THR A 169 7.74 -8.39 3.00
CA THR A 169 8.59 -9.54 2.65
C THR A 169 8.87 -10.40 3.88
N PRO A 170 9.23 -11.69 3.72
CA PRO A 170 9.64 -12.54 4.84
C PRO A 170 10.78 -11.91 5.68
N ALA A 171 11.74 -11.25 5.02
CA ALA A 171 12.85 -10.56 5.67
C ALA A 171 12.40 -9.45 6.61
N SER A 172 11.33 -8.71 6.25
CA SER A 172 10.79 -7.68 7.13
C SER A 172 10.27 -8.26 8.44
N GLY A 173 9.81 -9.52 8.47
CA GLY A 173 9.28 -10.20 9.65
C GLY A 173 10.33 -10.86 10.56
N MET A 174 11.62 -10.82 10.18
CA MET A 174 12.69 -11.44 10.95
C MET A 174 13.06 -10.64 12.21
N ASP A 175 13.80 -11.28 13.11
CA ASP A 175 14.29 -10.67 14.35
C ASP A 175 15.15 -9.42 14.07
N PRO A 176 14.78 -8.24 14.61
CA PRO A 176 15.56 -7.02 14.45
C PRO A 176 16.83 -6.95 15.32
N ALA A 177 17.05 -7.87 16.26
CA ALA A 177 18.24 -7.84 17.13
C ALA A 177 19.54 -8.07 16.35
N ASP A 178 19.50 -8.94 15.34
CA ASP A 178 20.61 -9.17 14.41
C ASP A 178 20.55 -8.19 13.23
N TYR A 179 20.83 -6.91 13.51
CA TYR A 179 20.69 -5.85 12.52
C TYR A 179 21.74 -5.92 11.38
N GLU A 180 22.79 -6.74 11.52
CA GLU A 180 23.82 -6.97 10.50
C GLU A 180 23.45 -8.09 9.52
N ASN A 181 22.36 -8.82 9.77
CA ASN A 181 21.92 -9.91 8.91
C ASN A 181 21.65 -9.43 7.46
N PRO A 182 22.38 -9.95 6.46
CA PRO A 182 22.20 -9.52 5.06
C PRO A 182 20.85 -9.94 4.46
N LYS A 183 20.07 -10.78 5.16
CA LYS A 183 18.70 -11.17 4.78
C LYS A 183 17.65 -10.68 5.78
N GLY A 184 18.05 -9.88 6.77
CA GLY A 184 17.20 -9.41 7.85
C GLY A 184 16.36 -8.17 7.49
N PRO A 185 15.66 -7.60 8.49
CA PRO A 185 14.67 -6.53 8.28
C PRO A 185 15.27 -5.19 7.82
N PHE A 186 16.59 -5.03 7.90
CA PHE A 186 17.30 -3.82 7.49
C PHE A 186 18.11 -4.00 6.21
N SER A 187 17.97 -5.14 5.53
CA SER A 187 18.67 -5.46 4.28
C SER A 187 17.82 -5.17 3.04
N ALA A 188 18.41 -5.36 1.85
CA ALA A 188 17.70 -5.23 0.58
C ALA A 188 16.54 -6.22 0.45
N SER A 189 16.59 -7.37 1.14
CA SER A 189 15.54 -8.38 1.14
C SER A 189 14.25 -7.89 1.80
N ALA A 190 14.31 -6.82 2.60
CA ALA A 190 13.17 -6.19 3.26
C ALA A 190 12.59 -4.99 2.49
N ASN A 191 13.16 -4.61 1.33
CA ASN A 191 12.71 -3.46 0.55
C ASN A 191 11.25 -3.63 0.08
N SER A 192 10.36 -2.92 0.76
CA SER A 192 8.93 -2.82 0.46
C SER A 192 8.38 -1.60 1.19
N ILE A 193 7.23 -1.09 0.75
CA ILE A 193 6.51 0.00 1.43
C ILE A 193 6.20 -0.43 2.86
N VAL A 194 5.55 -1.59 3.05
CA VAL A 194 5.19 -2.08 4.40
C VAL A 194 6.43 -2.36 5.26
N GLY A 195 7.51 -2.90 4.68
CA GLY A 195 8.77 -3.10 5.38
C GLY A 195 9.38 -1.80 5.89
N LEU A 196 9.35 -0.73 5.08
CA LEU A 196 9.86 0.59 5.48
C LEU A 196 8.91 1.34 6.42
N GLN A 197 7.60 1.20 6.27
CA GLN A 197 6.61 1.75 7.21
C GLN A 197 6.83 1.20 8.62
N ARG A 198 7.11 -0.11 8.74
CA ARG A 198 7.45 -0.71 10.05
C ARG A 198 8.66 -0.06 10.69
N ARG A 199 9.58 0.48 9.90
CA ARG A 199 10.77 1.20 10.39
C ARG A 199 10.52 2.69 10.63
N GLY A 200 9.28 3.17 10.51
CA GLY A 200 8.88 4.55 10.74
C GLY A 200 8.86 5.45 9.49
N VAL A 201 9.02 4.89 8.28
CA VAL A 201 8.88 5.68 7.05
C VAL A 201 7.43 6.08 6.84
N VAL A 202 7.19 7.34 6.48
CA VAL A 202 5.87 7.82 6.07
C VAL A 202 5.81 8.00 4.56
N PHE A 203 4.91 7.27 3.91
CA PHE A 203 4.64 7.41 2.48
C PHE A 203 3.53 8.42 2.24
N LEU A 204 3.79 9.38 1.36
CA LEU A 204 2.90 10.46 0.99
C LEU A 204 2.45 10.26 -0.46
N ALA A 205 1.15 10.00 -0.67
CA ALA A 205 0.53 9.93 -1.98
C ALA A 205 0.16 11.33 -2.48
N CYS A 206 0.26 11.54 -3.78
CA CYS A 206 -0.03 12.80 -4.45
C CYS A 206 -1.45 12.81 -5.04
N HIS A 207 -2.36 13.66 -4.54
CA HIS A 207 -3.72 13.78 -5.11
C HIS A 207 -3.70 14.11 -6.61
N ASN A 208 -2.85 15.05 -7.05
CA ASN A 208 -2.74 15.36 -8.49
C ASN A 208 -2.36 14.13 -9.33
N ALA A 209 -1.50 13.25 -8.82
CA ALA A 209 -1.16 12.01 -9.53
C ALA A 209 -2.31 10.98 -9.52
N VAL A 210 -3.16 10.98 -8.48
CA VAL A 210 -4.42 10.22 -8.50
C VAL A 210 -5.34 10.74 -9.61
N TRP A 211 -5.49 12.06 -9.70
CA TRP A 211 -6.32 12.70 -10.72
C TRP A 211 -5.86 12.38 -12.14
N ASP A 212 -4.54 12.48 -12.39
CA ASP A 212 -3.94 12.13 -13.67
C ASP A 212 -4.14 10.66 -14.01
N LEU A 213 -4.01 9.75 -13.03
CA LEU A 213 -4.26 8.33 -13.23
C LEU A 213 -5.73 8.07 -13.57
N ALA A 214 -6.67 8.71 -12.86
CA ALA A 214 -8.10 8.61 -13.16
C ALA A 214 -8.41 9.01 -14.61
N GLY A 215 -7.84 10.13 -15.07
CA GLY A 215 -7.96 10.57 -16.46
C GLY A 215 -7.41 9.55 -17.47
N ARG A 216 -6.23 8.97 -17.18
CA ARG A 216 -5.62 7.93 -18.03
C ARG A 216 -6.45 6.66 -18.11
N LEU A 217 -7.00 6.19 -16.99
CA LEU A 217 -7.83 5.00 -16.91
C LEU A 217 -9.15 5.18 -17.69
N ILE A 218 -9.76 6.36 -17.59
CA ILE A 218 -10.94 6.69 -18.40
C ILE A 218 -10.59 6.70 -19.89
N ALA A 219 -9.50 7.38 -20.27
CA ALA A 219 -9.08 7.50 -21.67
C ALA A 219 -8.71 6.15 -22.31
N SER A 220 -8.17 5.21 -21.54
CA SER A 220 -7.82 3.87 -22.02
C SER A 220 -8.98 2.88 -21.99
N GLY A 221 -10.13 3.25 -21.41
CA GLY A 221 -11.25 2.35 -21.19
C GLY A 221 -11.06 1.38 -20.01
N ALA A 222 -9.97 1.50 -19.25
CA ALA A 222 -9.71 0.75 -18.02
C ALA A 222 -10.50 1.35 -16.83
N ASN A 223 -11.82 1.44 -16.99
CA ASN A 223 -12.76 1.98 -15.99
C ASN A 223 -14.01 1.08 -15.97
N PRO A 224 -13.93 -0.11 -15.34
CA PRO A 224 -14.96 -1.14 -15.44
C PRO A 224 -16.32 -0.70 -14.87
N ASP A 225 -16.29 0.21 -13.90
CA ASP A 225 -17.50 0.74 -13.23
C ASP A 225 -18.07 1.99 -13.92
N HIS A 226 -17.47 2.43 -15.04
CA HIS A 226 -17.88 3.62 -15.79
C HIS A 226 -17.95 4.90 -14.92
N LEU A 227 -17.07 5.02 -13.94
CA LEU A 227 -17.03 6.16 -13.02
C LEU A 227 -16.67 7.45 -13.75
N SER A 228 -17.20 8.58 -13.28
CA SER A 228 -16.71 9.91 -13.67
C SER A 228 -15.29 10.14 -13.12
N ALA A 229 -14.53 11.08 -13.68
CA ALA A 229 -13.18 11.40 -13.16
C ALA A 229 -13.17 11.73 -11.64
N PRO A 230 -14.10 12.54 -11.10
CA PRO A 230 -14.20 12.75 -9.66
C PRO A 230 -14.43 11.47 -8.84
N ALA A 231 -15.30 10.56 -9.32
CA ALA A 231 -15.63 9.34 -8.61
C ALA A 231 -14.50 8.30 -8.70
N LEU A 232 -13.84 8.18 -9.85
CA LEU A 232 -12.68 7.29 -10.03
C LEU A 232 -11.50 7.78 -9.18
N CYS A 233 -11.24 9.10 -9.15
CA CYS A 233 -10.22 9.65 -8.26
C CYS A 233 -10.54 9.36 -6.79
N ALA A 234 -11.80 9.48 -6.37
CA ALA A 234 -12.20 9.12 -5.02
C ALA A 234 -11.97 7.64 -4.72
N ASP A 235 -12.31 6.74 -5.66
CA ASP A 235 -12.09 5.31 -5.53
C ASP A 235 -10.61 4.98 -5.32
N LEU A 236 -9.73 5.49 -6.19
CA LEU A 236 -8.28 5.33 -6.04
C LEU A 236 -7.74 5.90 -4.72
N SER A 237 -8.22 7.07 -4.30
CA SER A 237 -7.83 7.71 -3.03
C SER A 237 -8.26 6.91 -1.80
N ASN A 238 -9.38 6.18 -1.89
CA ASN A 238 -9.87 5.31 -0.84
C ASN A 238 -9.07 4.00 -0.72
N HIS A 239 -8.29 3.66 -1.75
CA HIS A 239 -7.60 2.38 -1.87
C HIS A 239 -6.07 2.53 -1.93
N LEU A 240 -5.54 3.32 -1.00
CA LEU A 240 -4.11 3.40 -0.73
C LEU A 240 -3.68 2.33 0.28
N VAL A 241 -2.45 1.86 0.17
CA VAL A 241 -1.80 0.99 1.15
C VAL A 241 -1.98 1.57 2.56
N ALA A 242 -2.31 0.72 3.53
CA ALA A 242 -2.54 1.13 4.91
C ALA A 242 -1.37 1.96 5.44
N GLY A 243 -1.66 3.10 6.07
CA GLY A 243 -0.67 4.03 6.62
C GLY A 243 -0.08 5.04 5.62
N VAL A 244 -0.34 4.91 4.30
CA VAL A 244 -0.04 5.99 3.33
C VAL A 244 -0.88 7.22 3.64
N VAL A 245 -0.28 8.40 3.58
CA VAL A 245 -0.93 9.71 3.79
C VAL A 245 -1.25 10.30 2.42
N LEU A 246 -2.52 10.58 2.13
CA LEU A 246 -2.91 11.34 0.95
C LEU A 246 -2.64 12.85 1.15
N THR A 247 -1.89 13.46 0.24
CA THR A 247 -1.52 14.89 0.26
C THR A 247 -2.16 15.64 -0.93
N PRO A 248 -2.33 16.98 -0.87
CA PRO A 248 -2.88 17.76 -1.98
C PRO A 248 -2.07 17.65 -3.27
N GLY A 249 -0.79 17.36 -3.16
CA GLY A 249 0.12 17.14 -4.28
C GLY A 249 1.55 17.06 -3.79
N ALA A 250 2.32 16.09 -4.30
CA ALA A 250 3.68 15.82 -3.80
C ALA A 250 4.61 17.02 -3.97
N VAL A 251 4.63 17.66 -5.14
CA VAL A 251 5.57 18.78 -5.42
C VAL A 251 5.30 20.01 -4.55
N GLY A 252 4.03 20.33 -4.29
CA GLY A 252 3.67 21.38 -3.33
C GLY A 252 4.01 20.98 -1.90
N THR A 253 3.74 19.72 -1.53
CA THR A 253 4.06 19.18 -0.20
C THR A 253 5.57 19.17 0.07
N LEU A 254 6.42 18.98 -0.94
CA LEU A 254 7.88 19.08 -0.80
C LEU A 254 8.34 20.47 -0.35
N VAL A 255 7.64 21.54 -0.75
CA VAL A 255 7.91 22.90 -0.27
C VAL A 255 7.58 23.02 1.22
N GLU A 256 6.44 22.49 1.64
CA GLU A 256 6.04 22.47 3.06
C GLU A 256 6.99 21.64 3.92
N LEU A 257 7.43 20.48 3.42
CA LEU A 257 8.44 19.64 4.08
C LEU A 257 9.77 20.40 4.22
N ALA A 258 10.23 21.10 3.18
CA ALA A 258 11.44 21.90 3.26
C ALA A 258 11.31 23.03 4.31
N SER A 259 10.17 23.73 4.33
CA SER A 259 9.84 24.72 5.37
C SER A 259 9.82 24.12 6.78
N ALA A 260 9.39 22.87 6.91
CA ALA A 260 9.41 22.10 8.16
C ALA A 260 10.81 21.53 8.51
N GLY A 261 11.86 21.83 7.73
CA GLY A 261 13.24 21.45 8.00
C GLY A 261 13.63 20.05 7.51
N PHE A 262 12.89 19.48 6.55
CA PHE A 262 13.31 18.25 5.87
C PHE A 262 14.39 18.55 4.83
N ALA A 263 15.46 17.76 4.83
CA ALA A 263 16.42 17.74 3.74
C ALA A 263 15.79 17.08 2.50
N TYR A 264 15.97 17.69 1.34
CA TYR A 264 15.50 17.14 0.06
C TYR A 264 16.45 16.07 -0.49
N ALA A 265 15.88 15.00 -1.06
CA ALA A 265 16.58 13.96 -1.81
C ALA A 265 15.72 13.46 -3.00
N ARG A 266 16.37 12.85 -4.00
CA ARG A 266 15.73 12.26 -5.19
C ARG A 266 16.49 11.02 -5.63
#